data_AF-A0AA43KWK5-F1
#
_entry.id   AF-A0AA43KWK5-F1
#
_cell.length_a   1.000
_cell.length_b   1.000
_cell.length_c   1.000
_cell.angle_alpha   90.00
_cell.angle_beta   90.00
_cell.angle_gamma   90.00
#
_symmetry.space_group_name_H-M   'P 1'
#
loop_
_entity.id
_entity.type
_entity.pdbx_description
1 polymer ?
#
loop_
_entity_poly.entity_id
_entity_poly.type
_entity_poly.pdbx_seq_one_letter_code
_entity_poly.pdbx_strand_id
1 'polypeptide(L)' 'MKWMKESNRMKHFLYAIPCSLLFTFFFSAGLAAGMEFKDKTWGGKWDWLDLTATLMGGLVGQIIQILLILMIKHLCF' A
#
# COMPACT_ATOMS: atom_id res chain seq x y z
N MET A 1 16.66 16.20 0.19
CA MET A 1 15.73 15.55 1.16
C MET A 1 14.31 16.13 1.12
N LYS A 2 13.77 16.52 -0.07
CA LYS A 2 12.40 17.06 -0.23
C LYS A 2 11.38 16.05 -0.80
N TRP A 3 11.86 14.96 -1.35
CA TRP A 3 11.05 14.08 -2.20
C TRP A 3 10.01 13.22 -1.47
N MET A 4 10.22 12.89 -0.19
CA MET A 4 9.25 12.11 0.60
C MET A 4 8.19 12.96 1.33
N LYS A 5 8.37 14.29 1.41
CA LYS A 5 7.47 15.19 2.17
C LYS A 5 6.52 16.00 1.29
N GLU A 6 6.80 16.13 -0.01
CA GLU A 6 6.03 17.03 -0.89
C GLU A 6 4.59 16.56 -1.18
N SER A 7 4.30 15.24 -1.13
CA SER A 7 2.98 14.67 -1.54
C SER A 7 2.31 13.74 -0.52
N ASN A 8 2.47 13.95 0.80
CA ASN A 8 1.85 13.07 1.82
C ASN A 8 2.13 11.55 1.64
N ARG A 9 3.19 11.17 0.90
CA ARG A 9 3.49 9.78 0.47
C ARG A 9 3.60 8.77 1.60
N MET A 10 4.06 9.23 2.76
CA MET A 10 4.07 8.43 3.99
C MET A 10 2.68 7.93 4.37
N LYS A 11 1.62 8.72 4.17
CA LYS A 11 0.25 8.31 4.43
C LYS A 11 -0.18 7.23 3.44
N HIS A 12 0.14 7.38 2.16
CA HIS A 12 -0.14 6.36 1.14
C HIS A 12 0.52 5.02 1.47
N PHE A 13 1.78 5.06 1.91
CA PHE A 13 2.49 3.88 2.40
C PHE A 13 1.83 3.29 3.66
N LEU A 14 1.51 4.11 4.67
CA LEU A 14 0.95 3.64 5.93
C LEU A 14 -0.47 3.06 5.77
N TYR A 15 -1.32 3.66 4.91
CA TYR A 15 -2.68 3.19 4.65
C TYR A 15 -2.70 1.90 3.83
N ALA A 16 -1.69 1.65 3.00
CA ALA A 16 -1.56 0.40 2.26
C ALA A 16 -1.35 -0.82 3.17
N ILE A 17 -0.67 -0.64 4.31
CA ILE A 17 -0.35 -1.72 5.26
C ILE A 17 -1.62 -2.43 5.80
N PRO A 18 -2.57 -1.74 6.45
CA PRO A 18 -3.80 -2.38 6.94
C PRO A 18 -4.68 -2.91 5.80
N CYS A 19 -4.69 -2.25 4.63
CA CYS A 19 -5.43 -2.73 3.47
C CYS A 19 -4.88 -4.07 2.96
N SER A 20 -3.56 -4.23 2.86
CA SER A 20 -2.94 -5.50 2.45
C SER A 20 -2.96 -6.57 3.54
N LEU A 21 -3.00 -6.17 4.81
CA LEU A 21 -3.12 -7.12 5.93
C LEU A 21 -4.50 -7.78 6.01
N LEU A 22 -5.57 -7.02 5.73
CA LEU A 22 -6.95 -7.54 5.72
C LEU A 22 -7.33 -8.27 4.44
N PHE A 23 -6.84 -7.78 3.29
CA PHE A 23 -7.08 -8.41 1.99
C PHE A 23 -5.81 -9.08 1.49
N THR A 24 -5.19 -8.49 0.47
CA THR A 24 -3.98 -8.99 -0.18
C THR A 24 -3.23 -7.83 -0.86
N PHE A 25 -2.00 -8.08 -1.31
CA PHE A 25 -1.22 -7.15 -2.13
C PHE A 25 -1.97 -6.66 -3.38
N PHE A 26 -2.68 -7.54 -4.11
CA PHE A 26 -3.40 -7.17 -5.33
C PHE A 26 -4.53 -6.16 -5.08
N PHE A 27 -5.17 -6.24 -3.92
CA PHE A 27 -6.19 -5.26 -3.53
C PHE A 27 -5.57 -3.87 -3.32
N SER A 28 -4.43 -3.79 -2.62
CA SER A 28 -3.72 -2.51 -2.43
C SER A 28 -3.18 -1.95 -3.75
N ALA A 29 -2.72 -2.80 -4.67
CA ALA A 29 -2.30 -2.40 -6.00
C ALA A 29 -3.46 -1.79 -6.82
N GLY A 30 -4.64 -2.43 -6.79
CA GLY A 30 -5.85 -1.90 -7.41
C GLY A 30 -6.32 -0.59 -6.78
N LEU A 31 -6.25 -0.48 -5.46
CA LEU A 31 -6.59 0.75 -4.73
C LEU A 31 -5.66 1.92 -5.11
N ALA A 32 -4.35 1.65 -5.20
CA ALA A 32 -3.34 2.62 -5.64
C ALA A 32 -3.63 3.12 -7.06
N ALA A 33 -3.86 2.19 -7.99
CA ALA A 33 -4.18 2.51 -9.38
C ALA A 33 -5.51 3.28 -9.49
N GLY A 34 -6.51 2.94 -8.69
CA GLY A 34 -7.80 3.63 -8.67
C GLY A 34 -7.72 5.06 -8.13
N MET A 35 -6.91 5.30 -7.09
CA MET A 35 -6.68 6.63 -6.54
C MET A 35 -5.97 7.55 -7.55
N GLU A 36 -4.92 7.06 -8.20
CA GLU A 36 -4.22 7.80 -9.25
C GLU A 36 -5.08 8.00 -10.51
N PHE A 37 -5.92 7.01 -10.86
CA PHE A 37 -6.86 7.15 -11.97
C PHE A 37 -7.89 8.24 -11.69
N LYS A 38 -8.45 8.29 -10.48
CA LYS A 38 -9.35 9.34 -10.03
C LYS A 38 -8.67 10.71 -10.12
N ASP A 39 -7.45 10.85 -9.62
CA ASP A 39 -6.74 12.12 -9.64
C ASP A 39 -6.45 12.58 -11.08
N LYS A 40 -6.11 11.65 -11.98
CA LYS A 40 -5.97 11.93 -13.42
C LYS A 40 -7.28 12.38 -14.06
N THR A 41 -8.41 11.78 -13.69
CA THR A 41 -9.73 12.18 -14.23
C THR A 41 -10.19 13.56 -13.76
N TRP A 42 -9.73 14.03 -12.60
CA TRP A 42 -10.01 15.37 -12.09
C TRP A 42 -9.00 16.45 -12.54
N GLY A 43 -8.12 16.13 -13.49
CA GLY A 43 -7.13 17.06 -14.03
C GLY A 43 -5.82 17.13 -13.23
N GLY A 44 -5.65 16.22 -12.26
CA GLY A 44 -4.39 15.99 -11.57
C GLY A 44 -3.37 15.28 -12.46
N LYS A 45 -2.09 15.37 -12.09
CA LYS A 45 -1.01 14.63 -12.74
C LYS A 45 -0.96 13.22 -12.17
N TRP A 46 -0.67 12.24 -13.03
CA TRP A 46 -0.41 10.88 -12.61
C TRP A 46 0.95 10.79 -11.92
N ASP A 47 0.97 10.47 -10.62
CA ASP A 47 2.18 10.35 -9.83
C ASP A 47 2.57 8.87 -9.64
N TRP A 48 3.47 8.39 -10.50
CA TRP A 48 4.06 7.05 -10.42
C TRP A 48 4.74 6.77 -9.06
N LEU A 49 5.12 7.82 -8.35
CA LEU A 49 5.76 7.75 -7.03
C LEU A 49 4.77 7.42 -5.91
N ASP A 50 3.54 7.92 -6.03
CA ASP A 50 2.49 7.69 -5.05
C ASP A 50 1.93 6.27 -5.24
N LEU A 51 1.87 5.81 -6.50
CA LEU A 51 1.60 4.41 -6.83
C LEU A 51 2.67 3.45 -6.28
N THR A 52 3.96 3.71 -6.54
CA THR A 52 5.06 2.85 -6.06
C THR A 52 5.19 2.86 -4.53
N ALA A 53 4.95 4.00 -3.87
CA ALA A 53 4.91 4.07 -2.40
C ALA A 53 3.77 3.20 -1.83
N THR A 54 2.58 3.23 -2.45
CA THR A 54 1.44 2.40 -2.02
C THR A 54 1.72 0.92 -2.23
N LEU A 55 2.32 0.54 -3.38
CA LEU A 55 2.73 -0.84 -3.65
C LEU A 55 3.77 -1.36 -2.65
N MET A 56 4.75 -0.54 -2.28
CA MET A 56 5.73 -0.91 -1.25
C MET A 56 5.07 -1.11 0.12
N GLY A 57 4.12 -0.26 0.50
CA GLY A 57 3.35 -0.43 1.74
C GLY A 57 2.49 -1.69 1.73
N GLY A 58 1.91 -2.02 0.57
CA GLY A 58 1.15 -3.26 0.39
C GLY A 58 2.01 -4.53 0.47
N LEU A 59 3.24 -4.50 -0.07
CA LEU A 59 4.20 -5.61 0.09
C LEU A 59 4.56 -5.83 1.55
N VAL A 60 4.83 -4.76 2.30
CA VAL A 60 5.10 -4.84 3.74
C VAL A 60 3.89 -5.40 4.49
N GLY A 61 2.68 -4.94 4.17
CA GLY A 61 1.44 -5.49 4.73
C GLY A 61 1.26 -6.98 4.46
N GLN A 62 1.57 -7.44 3.24
CA GLN A 62 1.51 -8.87 2.86
C GLN A 62 2.53 -9.72 3.64
N ILE A 63 3.76 -9.22 3.83
CA ILE A 63 4.80 -9.91 4.63
C ILE A 63 4.33 -10.05 6.08
N ILE A 64 3.77 -8.98 6.67
CA ILE A 64 3.23 -9.02 8.04
C ILE A 64 2.07 -10.01 8.14
N GLN A 65 1.17 -10.05 7.16
CA GLN A 65 0.05 -11.00 7.13
C GLN A 65 0.57 -12.46 7.13
N ILE A 66 1.59 -12.76 6.31
CA ILE A 66 2.21 -14.09 6.25
C ILE A 66 2.88 -14.43 7.59
N LEU A 67 3.63 -13.50 8.18
CA LEU A 67 4.27 -13.70 9.47
C LEU A 67 3.25 -13.97 10.59
N LEU A 68 2.12 -13.25 10.62
CA LEU A 68 1.04 -13.49 11.58
C LEU A 68 0.43 -14.88 11.41
N ILE A 69 0.15 -15.29 10.17
CA ILE A 69 -0.39 -16.62 9.87
C ILE A 69 0.60 -17.72 10.29
N LEU A 70 1.89 -17.55 10.01
CA LEU A 70 2.93 -18.49 10.42
C LEU A 70 3.06 -18.57 11.95
N MET A 71 3.00 -17.44 12.64
CA MET A 71 3.07 -17.39 14.10
C MET A 71 1.87 -18.08 14.75
N ILE A 72 0.66 -17.84 14.25
CA ILE A 72 -0.55 -18.53 14.72
C ILE A 72 -0.45 -20.04 14.46
N LYS A 73 0.03 -20.43 13.28
CA LYS A 73 0.21 -21.85 12.93
C LYS A 73 1.21 -22.53 13.86
N HIS A 74 2.32 -21.87 14.21
CA HIS A 74 3.32 -22.40 15.15
C HIS A 74 2.80 -22.42 16.61
N LEU A 75 1.87 -21.53 16.98
CA LEU A 75 1.30 -21.54 18.33
C LEU A 75 0.22 -22.60 18.52
N CYS A 76 -0.48 -22.96 17.45
CA CYS A 76 -1.63 -23.88 17.47
C CYS A 76 -1.26 -25.35 17.23
N PHE A 77 -0.02 -25.63 16.82
CA PHE A 77 0.53 -26.97 16.54
C PHE A 77 1.84 -27.17 17.31
#